data_AF-A0A821MR01-F1
#
_entry.id   AF-A0A821MR01-F1
#
_cell.length_a   1.000
_cell.length_b   1.000
_cell.length_c   1.000
_cell.angle_alpha   90.00
_cell.angle_beta   90.00
_cell.angle_gamma   90.00
#
_symmetry.space_group_name_H-M   'P 1'
#
loop_
_entity.id
_entity.type
_entity.pdbx_description
1 polymer ?
#
loop_
_entity_poly.entity_id
_entity_poly.type
_entity_poly.pdbx_seq_one_letter_code
_entity_poly.pdbx_strand_id
1 'polypeptide(L)'
;EQNVRLFLVQYVEFTEILRLFEIGLQLINEEEIRNEIQKQLIENPTGNIESSNFFSLVIANEQFYQLPPQTTTIEDKWIFECKGNPMIETSLMNLIELILSPSIIHRTNSIQQLTTAYSLIAQGICDLPSYYVNNLKKLRS
;
A
#
# COMPACT_ATOMS: atom_id res chain seq x y z
N GLU A 1 7.92 -26.12 7.32
CA GLU A 1 8.66 -26.32 6.05
C GLU A 1 7.98 -25.72 4.82
N GLN A 2 6.66 -25.82 4.62
CA GLN A 2 5.94 -25.15 3.52
C GLN A 2 6.10 -23.61 3.51
N ASN A 3 6.05 -22.95 4.68
CA ASN A 3 6.25 -21.51 4.80
C ASN A 3 7.69 -21.06 4.45
N VAL A 4 8.69 -21.92 4.67
CA VAL A 4 10.10 -21.64 4.31
C VAL A 4 10.29 -21.74 2.80
N ARG A 5 9.61 -22.69 2.13
CA ARG A 5 9.60 -22.76 0.66
C ARG A 5 8.91 -21.56 0.03
N LEU A 6 7.80 -21.05 0.59
CA LEU A 6 7.18 -19.80 0.15
C LEU A 6 8.12 -18.60 0.31
N PHE A 7 8.85 -18.50 1.42
CA PHE A 7 9.86 -17.47 1.64
C PHE A 7 11.03 -17.54 0.64
N LEU A 8 11.45 -18.76 0.26
CA LEU A 8 12.55 -19.01 -0.67
C LEU A 8 12.15 -18.87 -2.15
N VAL A 9 10.87 -19.07 -2.50
CA VAL A 9 10.39 -19.03 -3.89
C VAL A 9 10.13 -17.60 -4.40
N GLN A 10 10.04 -16.59 -3.51
CA GLN A 10 9.81 -15.19 -3.88
C GLN A 10 10.78 -14.18 -3.23
N TYR A 11 11.97 -14.61 -2.82
CA TYR A 11 12.93 -13.72 -2.15
C TYR A 11 13.27 -12.47 -2.97
N VAL A 12 13.26 -12.57 -4.31
CA VAL A 12 13.51 -11.42 -5.21
C VAL A 12 12.40 -10.38 -5.10
N GLU A 13 11.13 -10.79 -5.22
CA GLU A 13 9.99 -9.87 -5.07
C GLU A 13 9.95 -9.29 -3.65
N PHE A 14 10.20 -10.11 -2.63
CA PHE A 14 10.26 -9.63 -1.25
C PHE A 14 11.38 -8.62 -1.03
N THR A 15 12.57 -8.87 -1.57
CA THR A 15 13.70 -7.93 -1.51
C THR A 15 13.38 -6.63 -2.22
N GLU A 16 12.72 -6.70 -3.38
CA GLU A 16 12.31 -5.51 -4.11
C GLU A 16 11.24 -4.73 -3.33
N ILE A 17 10.26 -5.40 -2.71
CA ILE A 17 9.31 -4.73 -1.81
C ILE A 17 10.03 -3.98 -0.70
N LEU A 18 10.98 -4.62 -0.01
CA LEU A 18 11.77 -3.96 1.04
C LEU A 18 12.52 -2.73 0.51
N ARG A 19 13.10 -2.84 -0.69
CA ARG A 19 13.80 -1.75 -1.35
C ARG A 19 12.87 -0.57 -1.66
N LEU A 20 11.62 -0.82 -2.04
CA LEU A 20 10.64 0.25 -2.28
C LEU A 20 10.33 1.02 -1.01
N PHE A 21 10.17 0.33 0.13
CA PHE A 21 10.02 0.99 1.43
C PHE A 21 11.28 1.76 1.83
N GLU A 22 12.47 1.23 1.55
CA GLU A 22 13.74 1.91 1.79
C GLU A 22 13.87 3.21 0.98
N ILE A 23 13.40 3.23 -0.26
CA ILE A 23 13.33 4.47 -1.06
C ILE A 23 12.36 5.45 -0.41
N GLY A 24 11.20 4.98 0.07
CA GLY A 24 10.23 5.81 0.79
C GLY A 24 10.80 6.44 2.05
N LEU A 25 11.68 5.72 2.75
CA LEU A 25 12.38 6.21 3.95
C LEU A 25 13.30 7.42 3.71
N GLN A 26 13.63 7.72 2.46
CA GLN A 26 14.38 8.92 2.10
C GLN A 26 13.56 10.21 2.25
N LEU A 27 12.22 10.10 2.31
CA LEU A 27 11.28 11.21 2.38
C LEU A 27 10.36 11.12 3.61
N ILE A 28 10.14 9.92 4.11
CA ILE A 28 9.21 9.59 5.18
C ILE A 28 9.97 8.92 6.32
N ASN A 29 9.68 9.27 7.57
CA ASN A 29 10.34 8.54 8.66
C ASN A 29 9.67 7.17 8.89
N GLU A 30 10.39 6.26 9.54
CA GLU A 30 9.90 4.89 9.76
C GLU A 30 8.61 4.84 10.58
N GLU A 31 8.45 5.74 11.56
CA GLU A 31 7.29 5.81 12.43
C GLU A 31 6.02 6.16 11.63
N GLU A 32 6.10 7.11 10.71
CA GLU A 32 5.01 7.49 9.82
C GLU A 32 4.58 6.32 8.93
N ILE A 33 5.52 5.63 8.28
CA ILE A 33 5.20 4.45 7.46
C ILE A 33 4.55 3.35 8.31
N ARG A 34 5.12 3.07 9.49
CA ARG A 34 4.60 2.07 10.42
C ARG A 34 3.18 2.41 10.85
N ASN A 35 2.92 3.66 11.21
CA ASN A 35 1.60 4.12 11.63
C ASN A 35 0.57 3.93 10.52
N GLU A 36 0.91 4.24 9.26
CA GLU A 36 -0.01 4.04 8.15
C GLU A 36 -0.26 2.55 7.86
N ILE A 37 0.77 1.71 7.91
CA ILE A 37 0.61 0.25 7.75
C ILE A 37 -0.26 -0.34 8.87
N GLN A 38 -0.14 0.16 10.11
CA GLN A 38 -0.93 -0.35 11.23
C GLN A 38 -2.40 0.04 11.14
N LYS A 39 -2.70 1.24 10.63
CA LYS A 39 -4.08 1.72 10.46
C LYS A 39 -4.79 1.11 9.27
N GLN A 40 -4.04 0.54 8.31
CA GLN A 40 -4.63 0.08 7.05
C GLN A 40 -5.46 -1.20 7.21
N LEU A 41 -5.25 -2.03 8.23
CA LEU A 41 -5.97 -3.30 8.40
C LEU A 41 -7.10 -3.17 9.41
N ILE A 42 -8.32 -3.51 8.98
CA ILE A 42 -9.52 -3.48 9.80
C ILE A 42 -10.15 -4.88 9.77
N GLU A 43 -10.20 -5.56 10.90
CA GLU A 43 -10.75 -6.91 11.00
C GLU A 43 -12.13 -6.89 11.64
N ASN A 44 -13.10 -7.51 10.97
CA ASN A 44 -14.47 -7.72 11.43
C ASN A 44 -15.11 -6.47 12.09
N PRO A 45 -15.20 -5.34 11.37
CA PRO A 45 -15.70 -4.10 11.94
C PRO A 45 -17.17 -4.26 12.37
N THR A 46 -17.47 -3.87 13.61
CA THR A 46 -18.83 -3.80 14.14
C THR A 46 -19.36 -2.37 13.96
N GLY A 47 -19.90 -2.07 12.78
CA GLY A 47 -20.48 -0.75 12.45
C GLY A 47 -19.71 -0.01 11.36
N ASN A 48 -19.87 1.31 11.32
CA ASN A 48 -19.19 2.15 10.33
C ASN A 48 -17.68 2.18 10.59
N ILE A 49 -16.91 2.17 9.51
CA ILE A 49 -15.46 2.25 9.53
C ILE A 49 -15.02 3.71 9.70
N GLU A 50 -13.95 3.94 10.46
CA GLU A 50 -13.34 5.26 10.57
C GLU A 50 -12.82 5.73 9.21
N SER A 51 -13.04 7.00 8.90
CA SER A 51 -12.54 7.58 7.66
C SER A 51 -11.01 7.64 7.68
N SER A 52 -10.38 7.22 6.57
CA SER A 52 -8.94 7.28 6.35
C SER A 52 -8.59 8.16 5.15
N ASN A 53 -7.43 8.81 5.20
CA ASN A 53 -6.86 9.51 4.04
C ASN A 53 -6.21 8.55 3.03
N PHE A 54 -6.08 7.27 3.40
CA PHE A 54 -5.42 6.23 2.64
C PHE A 54 -6.36 5.04 2.40
N PHE A 55 -5.94 4.10 1.57
CA PHE A 55 -6.69 2.87 1.35
C PHE A 55 -6.71 2.02 2.62
N SER A 56 -7.88 1.45 2.93
CA SER A 56 -8.05 0.54 4.05
C SER A 56 -8.39 -0.85 3.54
N LEU A 57 -7.67 -1.85 4.05
CA LEU A 57 -7.95 -3.26 3.85
C LEU A 57 -8.87 -3.75 4.97
N VAL A 58 -10.08 -4.15 4.60
CA VAL A 58 -11.08 -4.65 5.55
C VAL A 58 -11.28 -6.14 5.34
N ILE A 59 -11.26 -6.91 6.42
CA ILE A 59 -11.61 -8.33 6.43
C ILE A 59 -12.99 -8.46 7.06
N ALA A 60 -13.99 -8.83 6.27
CA ALA A 60 -15.34 -9.06 6.75
C ALA A 60 -15.96 -10.25 6.01
N ASN A 61 -16.71 -11.10 6.72
CA ASN A 61 -17.39 -12.27 6.13
C ASN A 61 -16.45 -13.15 5.28
N GLU A 62 -15.22 -13.38 5.76
CA GLU A 62 -14.19 -14.16 5.06
C GLU A 62 -13.74 -13.56 3.70
N GLN A 63 -14.09 -12.31 3.41
CA GLN A 63 -13.71 -11.58 2.20
C GLN A 63 -12.81 -10.39 2.53
N PHE A 64 -11.93 -10.06 1.58
CA PHE A 64 -11.12 -8.85 1.61
C PHE A 64 -11.81 -7.75 0.82
N TYR A 65 -11.88 -6.56 1.40
CA TYR A 65 -12.34 -5.34 0.75
C TYR A 65 -11.24 -4.29 0.80
N GLN A 66 -11.06 -3.55 -0.28
CA GLN A 66 -10.14 -2.41 -0.34
C GLN A 66 -10.97 -1.16 -0.47
N LEU A 67 -11.14 -0.46 0.65
CA LEU A 67 -11.87 0.79 0.70
C LEU A 67 -10.97 1.93 0.24
N PRO A 68 -11.42 2.77 -0.71
CA PRO A 68 -10.69 3.98 -1.04
C PRO A 68 -10.75 5.00 0.11
N PRO A 69 -9.89 6.03 0.07
CA PRO A 69 -9.91 7.10 1.05
C PRO A 69 -11.32 7.65 1.28
N GLN A 70 -11.59 8.07 2.52
CA GLN A 70 -12.86 8.65 2.96
C GLN A 70 -14.09 7.74 2.90
N THR A 71 -13.91 6.45 2.58
CA THR A 71 -15.01 5.47 2.56
C THR A 71 -15.21 4.85 3.94
N THR A 72 -16.44 4.88 4.44
CA THR A 72 -16.80 4.40 5.78
C THR A 72 -17.73 3.18 5.76
N THR A 73 -18.16 2.75 4.57
CA THR A 73 -19.09 1.64 4.36
C THR A 73 -18.46 0.53 3.52
N ILE A 74 -18.75 -0.71 3.88
CA ILE A 74 -18.37 -1.89 3.09
C ILE A 74 -19.48 -2.16 2.07
N GLU A 75 -19.11 -2.21 0.79
CA GLU A 75 -20.01 -2.47 -0.32
C GLU A 75 -19.32 -3.46 -1.28
N ASP A 76 -20.09 -4.27 -2.00
CA ASP A 76 -19.56 -5.30 -2.91
C ASP A 76 -18.65 -4.73 -4.01
N LYS A 77 -18.85 -3.47 -4.40
CA LYS A 77 -17.97 -2.79 -5.37
C LYS A 77 -16.53 -2.63 -4.88
N TRP A 78 -16.29 -2.79 -3.58
CA TRP A 78 -14.98 -2.70 -2.94
C TRP A 78 -14.34 -4.05 -2.67
N ILE A 79 -14.95 -5.16 -3.10
CA ILE A 79 -14.32 -6.49 -3.03
C ILE A 79 -12.95 -6.42 -3.69
N PHE A 80 -11.94 -6.90 -2.96
CA PHE A 80 -10.55 -6.78 -3.36
C PHE A 80 -10.02 -8.07 -3.97
N GLU A 81 -9.89 -8.05 -5.30
CA GLU A 81 -9.27 -9.12 -6.06
C GLU A 81 -7.80 -8.79 -6.34
N CYS A 82 -6.89 -9.50 -5.67
CA CYS A 82 -5.45 -9.41 -5.89
C CYS A 82 -4.82 -10.79 -6.13
N LYS A 83 -3.71 -10.82 -6.87
CA LYS A 83 -2.94 -12.06 -7.09
C LYS A 83 -2.00 -12.37 -5.94
N GLY A 84 -1.39 -11.32 -5.38
CA GLY A 84 -0.48 -11.40 -4.25
C GLY A 84 -1.21 -11.30 -2.90
N ASN A 85 -0.43 -10.96 -1.87
CA ASN A 85 -0.98 -10.70 -0.54
C ASN A 85 -1.72 -9.34 -0.49
N PRO A 86 -3.00 -9.30 -0.06
CA PRO A 86 -3.78 -8.07 0.01
C PRO A 86 -3.16 -6.94 0.85
N MET A 87 -2.52 -7.31 1.96
CA MET A 87 -1.87 -6.36 2.87
C MET A 87 -0.67 -5.71 2.20
N ILE A 88 0.15 -6.48 1.49
CA ILE A 88 1.32 -5.96 0.78
C ILE A 88 0.89 -5.04 -0.37
N GLU A 89 -0.08 -5.44 -1.20
CA GLU A 89 -0.56 -4.60 -2.30
C GLU A 89 -1.13 -3.28 -1.79
N THR A 90 -1.94 -3.33 -0.71
CA THR A 90 -2.48 -2.11 -0.08
C THR A 90 -1.38 -1.25 0.51
N SER A 91 -0.36 -1.84 1.13
CA SER A 91 0.80 -1.09 1.67
C SER A 91 1.58 -0.37 0.57
N LEU A 92 1.76 -1.01 -0.59
CA LEU A 92 2.45 -0.41 -1.73
C LEU A 92 1.64 0.75 -2.34
N MET A 93 0.31 0.63 -2.41
CA MET A 93 -0.55 1.73 -2.83
C MET A 93 -0.49 2.90 -1.83
N ASN A 94 -0.57 2.60 -0.54
CA ASN A 94 -0.48 3.61 0.52
C ASN A 94 0.90 4.27 0.57
N LEU A 95 1.98 3.56 0.23
CA LEU A 95 3.31 4.15 0.12
C LEU A 95 3.38 5.23 -0.98
N ILE A 96 2.77 4.98 -2.14
CA ILE A 96 2.67 5.99 -3.20
C ILE A 96 1.90 7.22 -2.71
N GLU A 97 0.71 7.00 -2.15
CA GLU A 97 -0.13 8.09 -1.63
C GLU A 97 0.57 8.88 -0.54
N LEU A 98 1.30 8.20 0.36
CA LEU A 98 2.01 8.84 1.46
C LEU A 98 3.12 9.75 0.96
N ILE A 99 3.90 9.31 -0.03
CA ILE A 99 4.97 10.12 -0.64
C ILE A 99 4.40 11.36 -1.32
N LEU A 100 3.24 11.22 -1.96
CA LEU A 100 2.56 12.32 -2.64
C LEU A 100 1.65 13.14 -1.71
N SER A 101 1.61 12.83 -0.42
CA SER A 101 0.72 13.52 0.50
C SER A 101 1.17 14.98 0.72
N PRO A 102 0.24 15.90 1.02
CA PRO A 102 0.57 17.31 1.24
C PRO A 102 1.62 17.52 2.33
N SER A 103 1.61 16.71 3.40
CA SER A 103 2.59 16.81 4.48
C SER A 103 4.02 16.56 3.99
N ILE A 104 4.23 15.55 3.14
CA ILE A 104 5.53 15.23 2.54
C ILE A 104 5.94 16.30 1.53
N ILE A 105 5.01 16.73 0.67
CA ILE A 105 5.27 17.77 -0.33
C ILE A 105 5.72 19.07 0.35
N HIS A 106 5.03 19.49 1.42
CA HIS A 106 5.33 20.76 2.10
C HIS A 106 6.66 20.76 2.87
N ARG A 107 7.10 19.61 3.38
CA ARG A 107 8.36 19.50 4.14
C ARG A 107 9.58 19.17 3.27
N THR A 108 9.35 18.72 2.04
CA THR A 108 10.44 18.34 1.14
C THR A 108 11.07 19.58 0.51
N ASN A 109 12.36 19.79 0.77
CA ASN A 109 13.11 20.94 0.24
C ASN A 109 13.55 20.75 -1.23
N SER A 110 13.37 19.55 -1.79
CA SER A 110 13.80 19.19 -3.14
C SER A 110 12.71 18.44 -3.90
N ILE A 111 12.03 19.15 -4.81
CA ILE A 111 11.05 18.53 -5.73
C ILE A 111 11.72 17.41 -6.54
N GLN A 112 12.99 17.57 -6.91
CA GLN A 112 13.73 16.53 -7.63
C GLN A 112 13.87 15.24 -6.82
N GLN A 113 14.13 15.34 -5.51
CA GLN A 113 14.20 14.17 -4.64
C GLN A 113 12.85 13.47 -4.55
N LEU A 114 11.77 14.25 -4.41
CA LEU A 114 10.40 13.75 -4.39
C LEU A 114 10.04 13.00 -5.68
N THR A 115 10.25 13.63 -6.84
CA THR A 115 9.89 13.03 -8.13
C THR A 115 10.76 11.81 -8.45
N THR A 116 12.02 11.81 -8.01
CA THR A 116 12.92 10.66 -8.16
C THR A 116 12.44 9.47 -7.33
N ALA A 117 12.15 9.67 -6.05
CA ALA A 117 11.65 8.61 -5.18
C ALA A 117 10.31 8.04 -5.68
N TYR A 118 9.37 8.91 -6.04
CA TYR A 118 8.10 8.52 -6.63
C TYR A 118 8.30 7.67 -7.90
N SER A 119 9.15 8.12 -8.83
CA SER A 119 9.37 7.41 -10.09
C SER A 119 9.99 6.03 -9.87
N LEU A 120 10.98 5.94 -8.97
CA LEU A 120 11.61 4.66 -8.62
C LEU A 120 10.62 3.69 -7.98
N ILE A 121 9.77 4.18 -7.07
CA ILE A 121 8.75 3.35 -6.41
C ILE A 121 7.68 2.90 -7.40
N ALA A 122 7.14 3.82 -8.19
CA ALA A 122 6.13 3.51 -9.19
C ALA A 122 6.64 2.48 -10.21
N GLN A 123 7.90 2.62 -10.65
CA GLN A 123 8.53 1.68 -11.56
C GLN A 123 8.74 0.31 -10.90
N GLY A 124 9.34 0.27 -9.70
CA GLY A 124 9.60 -1.00 -9.02
C GLY A 124 8.31 -1.76 -8.66
N ILE A 125 7.22 -1.04 -8.35
CA ILE A 125 5.89 -1.65 -8.19
C ILE A 125 5.39 -2.27 -9.51
N CYS A 126 5.59 -1.61 -10.65
CA CYS A 126 5.24 -2.18 -11.96
C CYS A 126 6.07 -3.43 -12.30
N ASP A 127 7.26 -3.55 -11.74
CA ASP A 127 8.17 -4.67 -11.97
C ASP A 127 7.90 -5.88 -11.04
N LEU A 128 6.95 -5.79 -10.09
CA LEU A 128 6.55 -6.90 -9.22
C LEU A 128 5.44 -7.75 -9.89
N PRO A 129 5.71 -8.99 -10.35
CA PRO A 129 4.72 -9.81 -11.05
C PRO A 129 3.49 -10.17 -10.21
N SER A 130 3.69 -10.56 -8.95
CA SER A 130 2.59 -10.94 -8.03
C SER A 130 1.79 -9.74 -7.53
N TYR A 131 2.43 -8.57 -7.52
CA TYR A 131 1.87 -7.30 -7.06
C TYR A 131 1.72 -6.32 -8.21
N TYR A 132 1.66 -6.82 -9.45
CA TYR A 132 1.44 -5.99 -10.62
C TYR A 132 0.10 -5.33 -10.40
N VAL A 133 0.13 -4.06 -10.02
CA VAL A 133 -1.05 -3.40 -9.48
C VAL A 133 -1.99 -3.16 -10.66
N ASN A 134 -2.84 -4.14 -10.95
CA ASN A 134 -3.98 -3.98 -11.85
C ASN A 134 -4.87 -2.81 -11.38
N ASN A 135 -4.75 -2.48 -10.09
CA ASN A 135 -5.42 -1.41 -9.37
C ASN A 135 -4.72 -0.03 -9.44
N LEU A 136 -3.56 0.14 -10.11
CA LEU A 136 -2.94 1.48 -10.30
C LEU A 136 -3.86 2.40 -11.10
N LYS A 137 -4.75 1.82 -11.92
CA LYS A 137 -5.85 2.55 -12.56
C LYS A 137 -6.80 3.21 -11.56
N LYS A 138 -6.97 2.64 -10.36
CA LYS A 138 -7.79 3.20 -9.26
C LYS A 138 -7.13 4.40 -8.58
N LEU A 139 -5.80 4.58 -8.72
CA LEU A 139 -5.13 5.82 -8.27
C LEU A 139 -5.36 6.99 -9.24
N ARG A 140 -5.88 6.73 -10.46
CA ARG A 140 -6.12 7.73 -11.50
C ARG A 140 -7.59 8.13 -11.65
N SER A 141 -8.49 7.54 -10.86
CA SER A 141 -9.95 7.73 -10.93
C SER A 141 -10.45 8.74 -9.92
#